data_AF-A0A6P1HZB4-F1
#
_entry.id   AF-A0A6P1HZB4-F1
#
_cell.length_a   1.000
_cell.length_b   1.000
_cell.length_c   1.000
_cell.angle_alpha   90.00
_cell.angle_beta   90.00
_cell.angle_gamma   90.00
#
_symmetry.space_group_name_H-M   'P 1'
#
loop_
_entity.id
_entity.type
_entity.pdbx_description
1 polymer ?
#
loop_
_entity_poly.entity_id
_entity_poly.type
_entity_poly.pdbx_seq_one_letter_code
_entity_poly.pdbx_strand_id
1 'polypeptide(L)'
;MILVDYRCGACAVTTETLTCTPVPPHRLCPRCGGDAHRRYGAAGLTGRATAPAAGSTACVDNPDVPGLCHVGPAAKRTLIARHRGDTDTLAREQQRQRAEYERSGPPDSGQIRGHSHSAPARSGVVS
;
A
#
# COMPACT_ATOMS: atom_id res chain seq x y z
N MET A 1 14.15 -20.10 9.09
CA MET A 1 14.50 -20.07 7.65
C MET A 1 14.27 -18.67 7.13
N ILE A 2 15.02 -18.24 6.12
CA ILE A 2 14.90 -16.92 5.51
C ILE A 2 14.86 -17.05 3.99
N LEU A 3 14.21 -16.08 3.35
CA LEU A 3 14.02 -16.03 1.91
C LEU A 3 15.10 -15.13 1.30
N VAL A 4 15.79 -15.63 0.27
CA VAL A 4 16.99 -14.98 -0.27
C VAL A 4 16.98 -15.06 -1.79
N ASP A 5 17.29 -13.93 -2.43
CA ASP A 5 17.47 -13.86 -3.87
C ASP A 5 18.88 -14.27 -4.31
N TYR A 6 18.95 -15.08 -5.36
CA TYR A 6 20.17 -15.40 -6.09
C TYR A 6 20.04 -14.93 -7.53
N ARG A 7 21.08 -14.31 -8.08
CA ARG A 7 21.14 -13.93 -9.49
C ARG A 7 22.25 -14.66 -10.21
N CYS A 8 21.90 -15.35 -11.28
CA CYS A 8 22.87 -16.04 -12.12
C CYS A 8 23.71 -15.04 -12.93
N GLY A 9 25.03 -15.20 -12.91
CA GLY A 9 25.93 -14.39 -13.74
C GLY A 9 25.82 -14.72 -15.24
N ALA A 10 25.44 -15.96 -15.59
CA ALA A 10 25.40 -16.43 -16.97
C ALA A 10 24.09 -16.10 -17.71
N CYS A 11 22.93 -16.41 -17.11
CA CYS A 11 21.62 -16.19 -17.76
C CYS A 11 20.80 -15.05 -17.15
N ALA A 12 21.38 -14.30 -16.20
CA ALA A 12 20.76 -13.16 -15.52
C ALA A 12 19.44 -13.43 -14.77
N VAL A 13 18.97 -14.69 -14.69
CA VAL A 13 17.76 -15.04 -13.94
C VAL A 13 17.95 -14.73 -12.46
N THR A 14 16.89 -14.21 -11.84
CA THR A 14 16.80 -14.05 -10.39
C THR A 14 15.82 -15.07 -9.85
N THR A 15 16.24 -15.81 -8.83
CA THR A 15 15.45 -16.85 -8.19
C THR A 15 15.45 -16.63 -6.69
N GLU A 16 14.28 -16.74 -6.09
CA GLU A 16 14.09 -16.67 -4.66
C GLU A 16 14.20 -18.07 -4.05
N THR A 17 14.87 -18.21 -2.91
CA THR A 17 15.11 -19.52 -2.28
C THR A 17 15.00 -19.43 -0.77
N LEU A 18 14.20 -20.32 -0.19
CA LEU A 18 14.10 -20.49 1.26
C LEU A 18 15.30 -21.28 1.79
N THR A 19 16.04 -20.71 2.74
CA THR A 19 17.30 -21.29 3.25
C THR A 19 17.43 -21.14 4.77
N CYS A 20 18.24 -22.02 5.38
CA CYS A 20 18.67 -21.88 6.78
C CYS A 20 19.87 -20.94 6.91
N THR A 21 20.13 -20.48 8.14
CA THR A 21 21.36 -19.78 8.53
C THR A 21 22.44 -20.82 8.85
N PRO A 22 23.69 -20.64 8.39
CA PRO A 22 24.19 -19.53 7.58
C PRO A 22 23.74 -19.63 6.11
N VAL A 23 23.43 -18.48 5.51
CA VAL A 23 22.98 -18.41 4.12
C VAL A 23 24.16 -18.63 3.17
N PRO A 24 24.07 -19.56 2.21
CA PRO A 24 25.12 -19.76 1.22
C PRO A 24 25.33 -18.51 0.34
N PRO A 25 26.58 -18.08 0.08
CA PRO A 25 26.84 -16.92 -0.77
C PRO A 25 26.62 -17.17 -2.27
N HIS A 26 26.64 -18.43 -2.70
CA HIS A 26 26.43 -18.86 -4.08
C HIS A 26 25.60 -20.15 -4.14
N ARG A 27 24.93 -20.38 -5.28
CA ARG A 27 24.18 -21.61 -5.61
C ARG A 27 24.16 -21.83 -7.12
N LEU A 28 23.87 -23.06 -7.54
CA LEU A 28 23.64 -23.38 -8.94
C LEU A 28 22.32 -22.76 -9.43
N CYS A 29 22.37 -22.12 -10.60
CA CYS A 29 21.19 -21.60 -11.26
C CYS A 29 20.27 -22.75 -11.71
N PRO A 30 19.00 -22.79 -11.30
CA PRO A 30 18.08 -23.86 -11.71
C PRO A 30 17.72 -23.81 -13.20
N ARG A 31 18.01 -22.71 -13.89
CA ARG A 31 17.71 -22.54 -15.33
C ARG A 31 18.83 -23.00 -16.25
N CYS A 32 20.08 -22.71 -15.92
CA CYS A 32 21.22 -22.95 -16.82
C CYS A 32 22.41 -23.66 -16.18
N GLY A 33 22.33 -23.99 -14.88
CA GLY A 33 23.43 -24.62 -14.14
C GLY A 33 24.62 -23.71 -13.82
N GLY A 34 24.65 -22.47 -14.32
CA GLY A 34 25.73 -21.52 -14.01
C GLY A 34 25.71 -21.01 -12.57
N ASP A 35 26.80 -20.36 -12.13
CA ASP A 35 26.90 -19.85 -10.77
C ASP A 35 25.96 -18.64 -10.54
N ALA A 36 25.23 -18.69 -9.43
CA ALA A 36 24.29 -17.66 -9.00
C ALA A 36 24.70 -17.12 -7.64
N HIS A 37 24.98 -15.82 -7.59
CA HIS A 37 25.41 -15.15 -6.37
C HIS A 37 24.21 -14.60 -5.61
N ARG A 38 24.30 -14.69 -4.29
CA ARG A 38 23.34 -14.05 -3.39
C ARG A 38 23.29 -12.55 -3.68
N ARG A 39 22.08 -12.01 -3.82
CA ARG A 39 21.85 -10.57 -3.96
C ARG A 39 21.39 -10.01 -2.63
N TYR A 40 22.02 -8.90 -2.26
CA TYR A 40 21.59 -8.06 -1.17
C TYR A 40 20.94 -6.86 -1.81
N GLY A 41 19.61 -6.80 -1.81
CA GLY A 41 18.90 -5.71 -2.45
C GLY A 41 17.40 -5.80 -2.22
N ALA A 42 16.74 -4.66 -2.34
CA ALA A 42 15.30 -4.49 -2.24
C ALA A 42 14.51 -5.14 -3.40
N ALA A 43 15.09 -6.12 -4.12
CA ALA A 43 14.50 -6.70 -5.32
C ALA A 43 13.17 -7.44 -5.04
N GLY A 44 12.95 -7.92 -3.82
CA GLY A 44 11.64 -8.39 -3.34
C GLY A 44 10.73 -7.28 -2.77
N LEU A 45 11.24 -6.06 -2.57
CA LEU A 45 10.49 -4.88 -2.14
C LEU A 45 10.03 -4.02 -3.33
N THR A 46 10.38 -4.35 -4.57
CA THR A 46 9.85 -3.66 -5.77
C THR A 46 8.40 -4.10 -6.05
N GLY A 47 7.56 -4.12 -5.02
CA GLY A 47 6.13 -3.99 -5.19
C GLY A 47 5.85 -2.80 -6.08
N ARG A 48 4.87 -2.95 -6.97
CA ARG A 48 4.41 -1.93 -7.93
C ARG A 48 4.41 -0.57 -7.22
N ALA A 49 5.29 0.36 -7.64
CA ALA A 49 5.40 1.66 -7.00
C ALA A 49 4.03 2.35 -7.07
N THR A 50 3.29 2.34 -5.97
CA THR A 50 1.98 2.98 -5.89
C THR A 50 2.23 4.48 -5.88
N ALA A 51 1.60 5.20 -6.82
CA ALA A 51 1.86 6.63 -6.99
C ALA A 51 1.60 7.39 -5.67
N PRO A 52 2.53 8.26 -5.23
CA PRO A 52 2.40 8.96 -3.97
C PRO A 52 1.12 9.79 -3.91
N ALA A 53 0.61 10.02 -2.70
CA ALA A 53 -0.64 10.76 -2.47
C ALA A 53 -0.51 12.28 -2.74
N ALA A 54 0.65 12.73 -3.21
CA ALA A 54 0.97 14.12 -3.55
C ALA A 54 0.30 14.60 -4.86
N GLY A 55 -0.32 13.70 -5.65
CA GLY A 55 -1.04 14.02 -6.88
C GLY A 55 -2.46 14.56 -6.67
N SER A 56 -3.29 14.41 -7.71
CA SER A 56 -4.73 14.76 -7.64
C SER A 56 -5.43 13.99 -6.52
N THR A 57 -6.35 14.65 -5.82
CA THR A 57 -7.24 14.02 -4.82
C THR A 57 -8.64 13.77 -5.37
N ALA A 58 -8.88 14.06 -6.66
CA ALA A 58 -10.16 13.72 -7.29
C ALA A 58 -10.33 12.20 -7.34
N CYS A 59 -11.54 11.71 -7.08
CA CYS A 59 -11.74 10.27 -7.00
C CYS A 59 -11.60 9.56 -8.36
N VAL A 60 -11.91 10.26 -9.45
CA VAL A 60 -11.73 9.76 -10.82
C VAL A 60 -10.25 9.48 -11.16
N ASP A 61 -9.33 10.22 -10.54
CA ASP A 61 -7.88 10.05 -10.75
C ASP A 61 -7.27 9.01 -9.80
N ASN A 62 -8.06 8.46 -8.88
CA ASN A 62 -7.64 7.49 -7.87
C ASN A 62 -8.67 6.34 -7.75
N PRO A 63 -8.95 5.62 -8.85
CA PRO A 63 -9.97 4.57 -8.88
C PRO A 63 -9.61 3.33 -8.03
N ASP A 64 -8.34 3.19 -7.65
CA ASP A 64 -7.83 2.15 -6.76
C ASP A 64 -8.27 2.32 -5.30
N VAL A 65 -8.57 3.55 -4.87
CA VAL A 65 -8.83 3.88 -3.46
C VAL A 65 -10.33 3.71 -3.13
N PRO A 66 -10.72 2.72 -2.31
CA PRO A 66 -12.13 2.45 -2.04
C PRO A 66 -12.81 3.61 -1.31
N GLY A 67 -14.04 3.93 -1.70
CA GLY A 67 -14.89 4.92 -1.02
C GLY A 67 -14.48 6.39 -1.19
N LEU A 68 -13.46 6.69 -2.00
CA LEU A 68 -12.90 8.04 -2.13
C LEU A 68 -13.89 9.09 -2.68
N CYS A 69 -14.87 8.68 -3.50
CA CYS A 69 -15.90 9.60 -3.98
C CYS A 69 -16.91 10.02 -2.90
N HIS A 70 -17.00 9.29 -1.78
CA HIS A 70 -17.99 9.52 -0.74
C HIS A 70 -17.42 10.17 0.53
N VAL A 71 -16.12 10.46 0.56
CA VAL A 71 -15.49 11.16 1.68
C VAL A 71 -15.35 12.66 1.41
N GLY A 72 -15.41 13.45 2.48
CA GLY A 72 -15.21 14.89 2.41
C GLY A 72 -13.83 15.26 1.84
N PRO A 73 -13.69 16.40 1.13
CA PRO A 73 -12.44 16.80 0.48
C PRO A 73 -11.21 16.79 1.41
N ALA A 74 -11.39 17.20 2.66
CA ALA A 74 -10.31 17.25 3.66
C ALA A 74 -9.78 15.86 4.06
N ALA A 75 -10.55 14.78 3.85
CA ALA A 75 -10.17 13.41 4.19
C ALA A 75 -9.53 12.64 3.02
N LYS A 76 -9.72 13.12 1.77
CA LYS A 76 -9.32 12.38 0.55
C LYS A 76 -7.83 12.07 0.53
N ARG A 77 -6.97 13.05 0.79
CA ARG A 77 -5.51 12.86 0.75
C ARG A 77 -5.03 11.89 1.82
N THR A 78 -5.56 11.98 3.03
CA THR A 78 -5.28 11.01 4.11
C THR A 78 -5.69 9.60 3.71
N LEU A 79 -6.85 9.42 3.06
CA LEU A 79 -7.34 8.11 2.63
C LEU A 79 -6.47 7.51 1.51
N ILE A 80 -6.07 8.31 0.51
CA ILE A 80 -5.15 7.90 -0.55
C ILE A 80 -3.80 7.49 0.06
N ALA A 81 -3.24 8.32 0.94
CA ALA A 81 -1.95 8.04 1.58
C ALA A 81 -1.97 6.74 2.39
N ARG A 82 -3.04 6.52 3.18
CA ARG A 82 -3.25 5.27 3.93
C ARG A 82 -3.33 4.06 3.02
N HIS A 83 -4.14 4.14 1.95
CA HIS A 83 -4.34 3.03 1.03
C HIS A 83 -3.03 2.62 0.33
N ARG A 84 -2.21 3.61 -0.05
CA ARG A 84 -0.99 3.39 -0.84
C ARG A 84 0.28 3.20 0.01
N GLY A 85 0.18 3.32 1.34
CA GLY A 85 1.32 3.23 2.24
C GLY A 85 2.29 4.42 2.18
N ASP A 86 1.81 5.59 1.73
CA ASP A 86 2.60 6.84 1.71
C ASP A 86 2.65 7.44 3.13
N THR A 87 3.58 6.93 3.94
CA THR A 87 3.72 7.26 5.36
C THR A 87 4.04 8.74 5.61
N ASP A 88 4.82 9.36 4.73
CA ASP A 88 5.25 10.75 4.89
C ASP A 88 4.11 11.72 4.62
N THR A 89 3.33 11.48 3.57
CA THR A 89 2.12 12.27 3.32
C THR A 89 1.09 12.05 4.42
N LEU A 90 0.90 10.80 4.88
CA LEU A 90 -0.03 10.51 5.97
C LEU A 90 0.34 11.26 7.26
N ALA A 91 1.62 11.25 7.66
CA ALA A 91 2.09 11.93 8.85
C ALA A 91 1.87 13.46 8.78
N ARG A 92 2.16 14.08 7.63
CA ARG A 92 1.91 15.51 7.40
C ARG A 92 0.44 15.88 7.49
N GLU A 93 -0.44 15.07 6.89
CA GLU A 93 -1.89 15.29 6.94
C GLU A 93 -2.43 15.17 8.38
N GLN A 94 -1.95 14.17 9.14
CA GLN A 94 -2.32 14.00 10.55
C GLN A 94 -1.83 15.16 11.42
N GLN A 95 -0.60 15.63 11.20
CA GLN A 95 -0.07 16.80 11.92
C GLN A 95 -0.89 18.05 11.62
N ARG A 96 -1.29 18.28 10.35
CA ARG A 96 -2.17 19.41 9.99
C ARG A 96 -3.52 19.30 10.68
N GLN A 97 -4.17 18.14 10.63
CA GLN A 97 -5.47 17.90 11.28
C GLN A 97 -5.39 18.12 12.79
N ARG A 98 -4.30 17.67 13.42
CA ARG A 98 -4.05 17.90 14.84
C ARG A 98 -3.87 19.39 15.16
N ALA A 99 -3.06 20.11 14.38
CA ALA A 99 -2.86 21.54 14.58
C ALA A 99 -4.15 22.35 14.36
N GLU A 100 -5.00 21.92 13.42
CA GLU A 100 -6.32 22.52 13.21
C GLU A 100 -7.23 22.26 14.40
N TYR A 101 -7.32 21.02 14.88
CA TYR A 101 -8.07 20.66 16.08
C TYR A 101 -7.60 21.43 17.32
N GLU A 102 -6.28 21.55 17.53
CA GLU A 102 -5.71 22.33 18.64
C GLU A 102 -6.07 23.82 18.54
N ARG A 103 -6.28 24.35 17.34
CA ARG A 103 -6.63 25.75 17.09
C ARG A 103 -8.13 26.02 17.20
N SER A 104 -8.96 25.19 16.58
CA SER A 104 -10.41 25.43 16.44
C SER A 104 -11.26 24.60 17.40
N GLY A 105 -10.67 23.65 18.12
CA GLY A 105 -11.40 22.65 18.88
C GLY A 105 -12.07 21.60 17.98
N PRO A 106 -12.90 20.72 18.58
CA PRO A 106 -13.71 19.77 17.84
C PRO A 106 -14.63 20.47 16.83
N PRO A 107 -14.86 19.88 15.64
CA PRO A 107 -15.88 20.40 14.74
C PRO A 107 -17.24 20.39 15.43
N ASP A 108 -18.06 21.40 15.11
CA ASP A 108 -19.42 21.46 15.62
C ASP A 108 -20.19 20.19 15.21
N SER A 109 -20.80 19.55 16.20
CA SER A 109 -21.68 18.39 16.02
C SER A 109 -22.79 18.63 14.97
N GLY A 110 -23.26 19.87 14.79
CA GLY A 110 -24.22 20.24 13.75
C GLY A 110 -23.68 20.11 12.31
N GLN A 111 -22.36 20.11 12.12
CA GLN A 111 -21.71 19.87 10.83
C GLN A 111 -21.48 18.38 10.55
N ILE A 112 -21.59 17.51 11.57
CA ILE A 112 -21.48 16.06 11.44
C ILE A 112 -22.84 15.53 10.98
N ARG A 113 -23.21 15.78 9.73
CA ARG A 113 -24.42 15.21 9.14
C ARG A 113 -24.19 13.72 8.90
N GLY A 114 -24.83 12.88 9.71
CA GLY A 114 -24.79 11.43 9.54
C GLY A 114 -25.27 11.00 8.15
N HIS A 115 -24.67 9.95 7.60
CA HIS A 115 -25.20 9.27 6.42
C HIS A 115 -25.74 7.90 6.84
N SER A 116 -26.94 7.58 6.39
CA SER A 116 -27.58 6.29 6.65
C SER A 116 -27.27 5.32 5.51
N HIS A 117 -26.79 4.12 5.83
CA HIS A 117 -26.71 3.02 4.89
C HIS A 117 -28.02 2.25 4.88
N SER A 118 -28.89 2.53 3.91
CA SER A 118 -30.02 1.67 3.63
C SER A 118 -29.51 0.43 2.89
N ALA A 119 -29.42 -0.72 3.58
CA ALA A 119 -29.21 -1.99 2.89
C ALA A 119 -30.47 -2.29 2.04
N PRO A 120 -30.36 -2.62 0.75
CA PRO A 120 -31.53 -3.06 -0.01
C PRO A 120 -32.04 -4.37 0.61
N ALA A 121 -33.33 -4.40 0.93
CA ALA A 121 -33.99 -5.59 1.46
C ALA A 121 -33.81 -6.74 0.46
N ARG A 122 -33.21 -7.84 0.92
CA ARG A 122 -33.20 -9.10 0.16
C ARG A 122 -34.65 -9.56 0.03
N SER A 123 -35.23 -9.41 -1.17
CA SER A 123 -36.49 -10.08 -1.50
C SER A 123 -36.23 -11.58 -1.52
N GLY A 124 -36.55 -12.25 -0.42
CA GLY A 124 -36.61 -13.70 -0.37
C GLY A 124 -37.88 -14.16 -1.08
N VAL A 125 -37.72 -14.76 -2.27
CA VAL A 125 -38.72 -15.66 -2.83
C VAL A 125 -38.31 -17.05 -2.38
N VAL A 126 -39.09 -17.65 -1.49
CA VAL A 126 -39.02 -19.09 -1.18
C VAL A 126 -40.10 -19.74 -2.05
N SER A 127 -39.65 -20.67 -2.89
CA SER A 127 -40.45 -21.53 -3.77
C SER A 127 -41.41 -22.44 -3.02
#